data_AF-A0A0L0EVC3-F1
#
_entry.id   AF-A0A0L0EVC3-F1
#
_cell.length_a   1.000
_cell.length_b   1.000
_cell.length_c   1.000
_cell.angle_alpha   90.00
_cell.angle_beta   90.00
_cell.angle_gamma   90.00
#
_symmetry.space_group_name_H-M   'P 1'
#
loop_
_entity.id
_entity.type
_entity.pdbx_description
1 polymer ?
#
loop_
_entity_poly.entity_id
_entity_poly.type
_entity_poly.pdbx_seq_one_letter_code
_entity_poly.pdbx_strand_id
1 'polypeptide(L)'
;MSIELQVILLNVIILCLAYFVIYPRYAGNDLKKVSIQDLIATIVSLAIVGSVYYDSGLSFSLVLFEVNWAWFTVISFTLIELPLCYWYAKRHGVKFPE
;
A
#
# COMPACT_ATOMS: atom_id res chain seq x y z
N MET A 1 -17.42 -9.17 -9.12
CA MET A 1 -16.18 -8.43 -8.82
C MET A 1 -15.15 -9.46 -8.41
N SER A 2 -14.00 -9.51 -9.08
CA SER A 2 -12.91 -10.44 -8.71
C SER A 2 -12.31 -10.02 -7.36
N ILE A 3 -11.95 -11.00 -6.53
CA ILE A 3 -11.39 -10.77 -5.19
C ILE A 3 -10.09 -9.95 -5.25
N GLU A 4 -9.31 -10.14 -6.33
CA GLU A 4 -8.09 -9.39 -6.61
C GLU A 4 -8.36 -7.90 -6.76
N LEU A 5 -9.43 -7.54 -7.49
CA LEU A 5 -9.83 -6.15 -7.71
C LEU A 5 -10.29 -5.49 -6.41
N GLN A 6 -10.95 -6.22 -5.51
CA GLN A 6 -11.37 -5.68 -4.22
C GLN A 6 -10.18 -5.30 -3.34
N VAL A 7 -9.16 -6.16 -3.27
CA VAL A 7 -7.93 -5.89 -2.51
C VAL A 7 -7.14 -4.74 -3.13
N ILE A 8 -6.99 -4.71 -4.46
CA ILE A 8 -6.33 -3.61 -5.17
C ILE A 8 -7.05 -2.28 -4.90
N LEU A 9 -8.38 -2.25 -5.01
CA LEU A 9 -9.16 -1.04 -4.78
C LEU A 9 -9.01 -0.55 -3.34
N LEU A 10 -9.02 -1.46 -2.37
CA LEU A 10 -8.81 -1.13 -0.96
C LEU A 10 -7.41 -0.52 -0.74
N ASN A 11 -6.36 -1.12 -1.30
CA ASN A 11 -5.01 -0.59 -1.24
C ASN A 11 -4.91 0.82 -1.86
N VAL A 12 -5.51 1.01 -3.04
CA VAL A 12 -5.56 2.33 -3.71
C VAL A 12 -6.25 3.37 -2.84
N ILE A 13 -7.38 3.05 -2.22
CA ILE A 13 -8.12 3.98 -1.36
C ILE A 13 -7.27 4.38 -0.14
N ILE A 14 -6.64 3.41 0.52
CA ILE A 14 -5.76 3.65 1.68
C ILE A 14 -4.58 4.54 1.28
N LEU A 15 -3.89 4.20 0.18
CA LEU A 15 -2.75 4.96 -0.31
C LEU A 15 -3.15 6.37 -0.77
N CYS A 16 -4.29 6.53 -1.45
CA CYS A 16 -4.81 7.85 -1.81
C CYS A 16 -5.06 8.70 -0.57
N LEU A 17 -5.72 8.16 0.47
CA LEU A 17 -5.95 8.88 1.72
C LEU A 17 -4.62 9.23 2.42
N ALA A 18 -3.67 8.30 2.46
CA ALA A 18 -2.36 8.52 3.05
C ALA A 18 -1.60 9.63 2.32
N TYR A 19 -1.43 9.53 1.00
CA TYR A 19 -0.63 10.46 0.20
C TYR A 19 -1.29 11.82 -0.02
N PHE A 20 -2.63 11.90 -0.16
CA PHE A 20 -3.31 13.19 -0.37
C PHE A 20 -3.68 13.92 0.93
N VAL A 21 -3.96 13.21 2.02
CA VAL A 21 -4.47 13.82 3.26
C VAL A 21 -3.44 13.80 4.37
N ILE A 22 -2.85 12.63 4.63
CA ILE A 22 -1.99 12.44 5.80
C ILE A 22 -0.59 13.03 5.54
N TYR A 23 0.05 12.67 4.42
CA TYR A 23 1.43 13.02 4.13
C TYR A 23 1.70 14.53 3.99
N PRO A 24 0.89 15.31 3.23
CA PRO A 24 1.09 16.76 3.18
C PRO A 24 0.85 17.44 4.53
N ARG A 25 0.08 16.82 5.43
CA ARG A 25 -0.23 17.37 6.76
C ARG A 25 0.79 16.98 7.84
N TYR A 26 1.42 15.80 7.72
CA TYR A 26 2.28 15.23 8.76
C TYR A 26 3.74 15.04 8.36
N ALA A 27 4.01 14.62 7.12
CA ALA A 27 5.34 14.16 6.73
C ALA A 27 6.17 15.25 6.05
N GLY A 28 5.54 16.17 5.29
CA GLY A 28 6.24 17.26 4.63
C GLY A 28 7.44 16.75 3.81
N ASN A 29 8.66 17.14 4.18
CA ASN A 29 9.89 16.74 3.50
C ASN A 29 10.66 15.58 4.19
N ASP A 30 10.06 14.88 5.16
CA ASP A 30 10.73 13.80 5.89
C ASP A 30 10.34 12.41 5.34
N LEU A 31 11.21 11.78 4.52
CA LEU A 31 10.99 10.39 4.04
C LEU A 31 10.80 9.40 5.19
N LYS A 32 11.48 9.61 6.31
CA LYS A 32 11.40 8.70 7.46
C LYS A 32 9.99 8.69 8.05
N LYS A 33 9.29 9.82 8.07
CA LYS A 33 7.89 9.89 8.53
C LYS A 33 6.95 9.26 7.52
N VAL A 34 7.18 9.49 6.22
CA VAL A 34 6.44 8.85 5.13
C VAL A 34 6.51 7.33 5.27
N SER A 35 7.73 6.78 5.38
CA SER A 35 7.95 5.33 5.46
C SER A 35 7.34 4.68 6.72
N ILE A 36 7.33 5.37 7.86
CA ILE A 36 6.63 4.87 9.06
C ILE A 36 5.11 4.84 8.84
N GLN A 37 4.54 5.90 8.26
CA GLN A 37 3.10 5.94 7.99
C GLN A 37 2.70 4.92 6.93
N ASP A 38 3.55 4.69 5.95
CA ASP A 38 3.35 3.65 4.94
C ASP A 38 3.35 2.24 5.55
N LEU A 39 4.32 1.96 6.44
CA LEU A 39 4.36 0.70 7.17
C LEU A 39 3.07 0.48 7.99
N ILE A 40 2.56 1.52 8.64
CA ILE A 40 1.27 1.46 9.35
C ILE A 40 0.12 1.19 8.38
N ALA A 41 0.07 1.87 7.23
CA ALA A 41 -0.95 1.68 6.22
C ALA A 41 -0.94 0.25 5.65
N THR A 42 0.24 -0.31 5.41
CA THR A 42 0.43 -1.70 4.98
C THR A 42 -0.10 -2.68 6.04
N ILE A 43 0.23 -2.46 7.33
CA ILE A 43 -0.26 -3.29 8.43
C ILE A 43 -1.79 -3.21 8.54
N VAL A 44 -2.37 -2.02 8.42
CA VAL A 44 -3.83 -1.82 8.45
C VAL A 44 -4.50 -2.53 7.28
N SER A 45 -3.95 -2.41 6.07
CA SER A 45 -4.48 -3.13 4.91
C SER A 45 -4.42 -4.65 5.12
N LEU A 46 -3.27 -5.18 5.55
CA LEU A 46 -3.11 -6.59 5.89
C LEU A 46 -4.10 -7.06 6.96
N ALA A 47 -4.36 -6.26 7.99
CA ALA A 47 -5.32 -6.60 9.03
C ALA A 47 -6.74 -6.68 8.47
N ILE A 48 -7.15 -5.74 7.61
CA ILE A 48 -8.48 -5.73 6.99
C ILE A 48 -8.65 -6.94 6.05
N VAL A 49 -7.69 -7.15 5.14
CA VAL A 49 -7.74 -8.28 4.19
C VAL A 49 -7.68 -9.60 4.97
N GLY A 50 -6.83 -9.69 5.99
CA GLY A 50 -6.78 -10.84 6.88
C GLY A 50 -8.12 -11.10 7.54
N SER A 51 -8.74 -10.11 8.19
CA SER A 51 -10.05 -10.29 8.83
C SER A 51 -11.16 -10.75 7.86
N VAL A 52 -11.07 -10.39 6.58
CA VAL A 52 -12.08 -10.78 5.58
C VAL A 52 -11.78 -12.15 4.95
N TYR A 53 -10.50 -12.45 4.66
CA TYR A 53 -10.11 -13.59 3.82
C TYR A 53 -9.34 -14.70 4.55
N TYR A 54 -9.10 -14.57 5.86
CA TYR A 54 -8.30 -15.53 6.65
C TYR A 54 -8.84 -16.97 6.61
N ASP A 55 -10.17 -17.15 6.63
CA ASP A 55 -10.82 -18.47 6.62
C ASP A 55 -11.34 -18.88 5.22
N SER A 56 -11.21 -18.01 4.22
CA SER A 56 -11.85 -18.25 2.92
C SER A 56 -11.16 -19.31 2.06
N GLY A 57 -9.92 -19.69 2.39
CA GLY A 57 -9.14 -20.66 1.61
C GLY A 57 -8.88 -20.26 0.15
N LEU A 58 -9.04 -18.97 -0.17
CA LEU A 58 -8.95 -18.44 -1.53
C LEU A 58 -7.48 -18.20 -1.93
N SER A 59 -7.07 -18.80 -3.04
CA SER A 59 -5.82 -18.46 -3.71
C SER A 59 -5.99 -17.17 -4.50
N PHE A 60 -5.05 -16.23 -4.34
CA PHE A 60 -5.02 -15.01 -5.13
C PHE A 60 -4.04 -15.19 -6.29
N SER A 61 -4.49 -14.94 -7.51
CA SER A 61 -3.61 -14.98 -8.67
C SER A 61 -2.86 -13.65 -8.78
N LEU A 62 -1.56 -13.66 -8.48
CA LEU A 62 -0.66 -12.65 -9.00
C LEU A 62 -0.43 -12.98 -10.47
N VAL A 63 -0.33 -11.97 -11.36
CA VAL A 63 -0.26 -12.09 -12.83
C VAL A 63 0.54 -13.29 -13.39
N LEU A 64 1.56 -13.76 -12.66
CA LEU A 64 2.42 -14.89 -13.01
C LEU A 64 2.33 -16.11 -12.07
N PHE A 65 1.83 -15.98 -10.84
CA PHE A 65 1.83 -17.05 -9.82
C PHE A 65 0.67 -16.91 -8.82
N GLU A 66 0.16 -18.03 -8.31
CA GLU A 66 -0.79 -18.01 -7.20
C GLU A 66 -0.08 -17.77 -5.87
N VAL A 67 -0.61 -16.83 -5.10
CA VAL A 67 -0.09 -16.45 -3.79
C VAL A 67 -1.22 -16.36 -2.76
N ASN A 68 -0.85 -16.36 -1.50
CA ASN A 68 -1.80 -16.17 -0.41
C ASN A 68 -2.25 -14.70 -0.32
N TRP A 69 -3.39 -14.44 0.33
CA TRP A 69 -3.96 -13.10 0.48
C TRP A 69 -2.97 -12.08 1.07
N ALA A 70 -2.12 -12.52 2.01
CA ALA A 70 -1.12 -11.66 2.63
C ALA A 70 -0.06 -11.18 1.62
N TRP A 71 0.49 -12.10 0.84
CA TRP A 71 1.49 -11.79 -0.20
C TRP A 71 0.88 -10.96 -1.32
N PHE A 72 -0.34 -11.30 -1.75
CA PHE A 72 -1.06 -10.51 -2.76
C PHE A 72 -1.25 -9.06 -2.32
N THR A 73 -1.65 -8.87 -1.05
CA THR A 73 -1.89 -7.54 -0.47
C THR A 73 -0.60 -6.74 -0.41
N VAL A 74 0.48 -7.29 0.15
CA VAL A 74 1.77 -6.60 0.28
C VAL A 74 2.34 -6.25 -1.09
N ILE A 75 2.39 -7.20 -2.01
CA ILE A 75 2.96 -6.96 -3.35
C ILE A 75 2.15 -5.90 -4.09
N SER A 76 0.82 -6.02 -4.11
CA SER A 76 -0.04 -5.03 -4.77
C SER A 76 0.08 -3.66 -4.12
N PHE A 77 0.15 -3.59 -2.78
CA PHE A 77 0.32 -2.35 -2.03
C PHE A 77 1.63 -1.66 -2.42
N THR A 78 2.77 -2.36 -2.34
CA THR A 78 4.09 -1.83 -2.73
C THR A 78 4.14 -1.40 -4.18
N LEU A 79 3.47 -2.13 -5.09
CA LEU A 79 3.46 -1.79 -6.52
C LEU A 79 2.74 -0.47 -6.81
N ILE A 80 1.73 -0.12 -6.02
CA ILE A 80 1.00 1.15 -6.09
C ILE A 80 1.71 2.25 -5.28
N GLU A 81 2.31 1.88 -4.15
CA GLU A 81 3.06 2.78 -3.28
C GLU A 81 4.29 3.34 -4.00
N LEU A 82 5.12 2.51 -4.64
CA LEU A 82 6.35 2.92 -5.31
C LEU A 82 6.18 4.13 -6.26
N PRO A 83 5.24 4.14 -7.21
CA PRO A 83 5.04 5.29 -8.08
C PRO A 83 4.52 6.52 -7.32
N LEU A 84 3.69 6.35 -6.27
CA LEU A 84 3.24 7.45 -5.42
C LEU A 84 4.38 8.04 -4.60
N CYS A 85 5.23 7.21 -4.02
CA CYS A 85 6.42 7.59 -3.27
C CYS A 85 7.40 8.35 -4.17
N TYR A 86 7.66 7.83 -5.38
CA TYR A 86 8.48 8.52 -6.38
C TYR A 86 7.91 9.87 -6.78
N TRP A 87 6.60 9.94 -7.04
CA TRP A 87 5.92 11.20 -7.37
C TRP A 87 5.98 12.21 -6.21
N TYR A 88 5.78 11.75 -4.98
CA TYR A 88 5.85 12.58 -3.77
C TYR A 88 7.26 13.11 -3.51
N ALA A 89 8.27 12.24 -3.61
CA ALA A 89 9.68 12.61 -3.46
C ALA A 89 10.08 13.67 -4.49
N LYS A 90 9.65 13.51 -5.75
CA LYS A 90 9.87 14.49 -6.82
C LYS A 90 9.15 15.82 -6.56
N ARG A 91 7.93 15.79 -6.04
CA ARG A 91 7.11 16.99 -5.77
C ARG A 91 7.62 17.79 -4.57
N HIS A 92 8.10 17.13 -3.54
CA HIS A 92 8.58 17.78 -2.31
C HIS A 92 10.09 18.00 -2.27
N GLY A 93 10.84 17.54 -3.28
CA GLY A 93 12.30 17.72 -3.33
C GLY A 93 13.03 16.93 -2.27
N VAL A 94 12.46 15.77 -1.90
CA VAL A 94 12.99 14.97 -0.81
C VAL A 94 14.24 14.25 -1.30
N LYS A 95 15.39 14.57 -0.72
CA LYS A 95 16.65 13.88 -1.04
C LYS A 95 16.59 12.47 -0.45
N PHE A 96 16.64 11.46 -1.31
CA PHE A 96 16.95 10.11 -0.87
C PHE A 96 18.33 10.14 -0.20
N PRO A 97 18.50 9.54 0.99
CA PRO A 97 19.82 9.42 1.59
C PRO A 97 20.72 8.65 0.60
N GLU A 98 21.82 9.28 0.22
CA GLU A 98 22.88 8.72 -0.63
C GLU A 98 23.56 7.51 0.03
#